data_AF-A0A8J9X6G3-F1
#
_entry.id   AF-A0A8J9X6G3-F1
#
_cell.length_a   1.000
_cell.length_b   1.000
_cell.length_c   1.000
_cell.angle_alpha   90.00
_cell.angle_beta   90.00
_cell.angle_gamma   90.00
#
_symmetry.space_group_name_H-M   'P 1'
#
loop_
_entity.id
_entity.type
_entity.pdbx_description
1 polymer ?
#
loop_
_entity_poly.entity_id
_entity_poly.type
_entity_poly.pdbx_seq_one_letter_code
_entity_poly.pdbx_strand_id
1 'polypeptide(L)'
;MQSASMMVPEASYPGLKPGEVSTGTTIMAIPTAEGVVLGADSRVSTGTYVANRVSDKIAQMSDHIFACRSGSAADTQALTDYVKFYLQQLT
;
A
#
# COMPACT_ATOMS: atom_id res chain seq x y z
N MET A 1 -32.36 14.06 -11.63
CA MET A 1 -31.34 15.09 -11.40
C MET A 1 -30.21 14.44 -10.62
N GLN A 2 -29.10 14.11 -11.30
CA GLN A 2 -27.96 13.42 -10.70
C GLN A 2 -27.35 14.29 -9.61
N SER A 3 -27.27 13.75 -8.39
CA SER A 3 -26.54 14.33 -7.28
C SER A 3 -25.05 14.27 -7.62
N ALA A 4 -24.48 15.43 -7.97
CA ALA A 4 -23.05 15.59 -8.20
C ALA A 4 -22.30 15.32 -6.89
N SER A 5 -21.66 14.15 -6.80
CA SER A 5 -20.55 13.98 -5.87
C SER A 5 -19.44 14.92 -6.33
N MET A 6 -18.96 15.73 -5.39
CA MET A 6 -17.90 16.71 -5.59
C MET A 6 -16.64 15.98 -6.10
N MET A 7 -16.43 15.96 -7.42
CA MET A 7 -15.23 15.42 -8.04
C MET A 7 -14.05 16.34 -7.72
N VAL A 8 -13.21 15.88 -6.80
CA VAL A 8 -11.84 16.40 -6.67
C VAL A 8 -11.16 16.17 -8.03
N PRO A 9 -10.46 17.17 -8.61
CA PRO A 9 -9.81 17.00 -9.91
C PRO A 9 -8.88 15.79 -9.88
N GLU A 10 -9.09 14.84 -10.80
CA GLU A 10 -8.30 13.62 -10.90
C GLU A 10 -6.86 14.02 -11.25
N ALA A 11 -5.96 13.93 -10.28
CA ALA A 11 -4.54 14.17 -10.54
C ALA A 11 -4.04 13.04 -11.46
N SER A 12 -3.94 13.32 -12.75
CA SER A 12 -3.45 12.35 -13.73
C SER A 12 -1.95 12.20 -13.61
N TYR A 13 -1.51 11.14 -12.93
CA TYR A 13 -0.11 10.76 -12.93
C TYR A 13 0.20 10.06 -14.28
N PRO A 14 1.27 10.47 -14.99
CA PRO A 14 1.59 9.88 -16.29
C PRO A 14 1.84 8.37 -16.13
N GLY A 15 1.10 7.57 -16.89
CA GLY A 15 1.23 6.11 -16.91
C GLY A 15 0.19 5.32 -16.11
N LEU A 16 -0.77 5.97 -15.45
CA LEU A 16 -1.88 5.29 -14.76
C LEU A 16 -3.09 5.07 -15.68
N LYS A 17 -3.79 3.95 -15.48
CA LYS A 17 -5.07 3.67 -16.14
C LYS A 17 -6.20 4.49 -15.50
N PRO A 18 -7.31 4.75 -16.22
CA PRO A 18 -8.47 5.43 -15.64
C PRO A 18 -8.96 4.72 -14.36
N GLY A 19 -9.11 5.47 -13.27
CA GLY A 19 -9.50 4.95 -11.96
C GLY A 19 -8.36 4.42 -11.08
N GLU A 20 -7.11 4.39 -11.55
CA GLU A 20 -5.96 4.07 -10.71
C GLU A 20 -5.49 5.30 -9.92
N VAL A 21 -5.19 5.10 -8.64
CA VAL A 21 -4.77 6.18 -7.73
C VAL A 21 -3.29 6.02 -7.41
N SER A 22 -2.47 7.01 -7.79
CA SER A 22 -1.11 7.11 -7.24
C SER A 22 -1.20 7.57 -5.79
N THR A 23 -0.77 6.72 -4.86
CA THR A 23 -0.72 7.07 -3.44
C THR A 23 0.61 7.71 -3.03
N GLY A 24 1.54 7.87 -3.97
CA GLY A 24 2.86 8.48 -3.72
C GLY A 24 3.68 7.73 -2.67
N THR A 25 3.52 6.40 -2.60
CA THR A 25 4.22 5.51 -1.68
C THR A 25 5.62 5.17 -2.21
N THR A 26 6.61 5.12 -1.33
CA THR A 26 7.95 4.61 -1.63
C THR A 26 8.27 3.46 -0.68
N ILE A 27 8.55 2.30 -1.26
CA ILE A 27 9.00 1.09 -0.55
C ILE A 27 10.32 0.64 -1.16
N MET A 28 11.20 0.08 -0.33
CA MET A 28 12.51 -0.42 -0.73
C MET A 28 12.87 -1.67 0.07
N ALA A 29 13.54 -2.62 -0.60
CA ALA A 29 14.08 -3.81 0.02
C ALA A 29 15.54 -3.97 -0.45
N ILE A 30 16.47 -4.17 0.49
CA ILE A 30 17.89 -4.33 0.21
C ILE A 30 18.35 -5.68 0.76
N PRO A 31 18.80 -6.61 -0.10
CA PRO A 31 19.38 -7.86 0.37
C PRO A 31 20.75 -7.61 1.01
N THR A 32 21.04 -8.39 2.04
CA THR A 32 22.32 -8.42 2.77
C THR A 32 22.79 -9.88 2.85
N ALA A 33 24.00 -10.12 3.36
CA ALA A 33 24.51 -11.49 3.51
C ALA A 33 23.68 -12.35 4.49
N GLU A 34 23.06 -11.72 5.49
CA GLU A 34 22.35 -12.40 6.60
C GLU A 34 20.83 -12.28 6.50
N GLY A 35 20.29 -11.58 5.50
CA GLY A 35 18.85 -11.33 5.39
C GLY A 35 18.52 -10.15 4.48
N VAL A 36 17.41 -9.46 4.78
CA VAL A 36 16.92 -8.33 3.98
C VAL A 36 16.54 -7.17 4.90
N VAL A 37 16.90 -5.94 4.50
CA VAL A 37 16.44 -4.70 5.13
C VAL A 37 15.27 -4.14 4.33
N LEU A 38 14.16 -3.85 5.00
CA LEU A 38 12.96 -3.25 4.40
C LEU A 38 12.79 -1.82 4.89
N GLY A 39 12.37 -0.92 3.99
CA GLY A 39 12.07 0.47 4.31
C GLY A 39 10.84 0.96 3.56
N ALA A 40 10.00 1.75 4.22
CA ALA A 40 8.81 2.35 3.63
C ALA A 40 8.55 3.75 4.21
N ASP A 41 7.97 4.64 3.41
CA ASP A 41 7.44 5.90 3.91
C ASP A 41 6.11 5.68 4.68
N SER A 42 5.72 6.63 5.53
CA SER A 42 4.54 6.52 6.39
C SER A 42 3.32 7.32 5.92
N ARG A 43 3.42 8.00 4.76
CA ARG A 43 2.37 8.89 4.25
C ARG A 43 1.29 8.12 3.53
N VAL A 44 0.03 8.44 3.80
CA VAL A 44 -1.14 8.05 3.01
C VAL A 44 -1.83 9.31 2.54
N SER A 45 -2.10 9.40 1.24
CA SER A 45 -2.78 10.54 0.64
C SER A 45 -4.10 10.16 -0.01
N THR A 46 -5.00 11.14 -0.08
CA THR A 46 -6.21 11.11 -0.89
C THR A 46 -6.12 12.30 -1.85
N GLY A 47 -5.65 12.04 -3.07
CA GLY A 47 -5.20 13.09 -3.97
C GLY A 47 -4.03 13.86 -3.36
N THR A 48 -4.17 15.18 -3.21
CA THR A 48 -3.14 16.08 -2.66
C THR A 48 -3.15 16.16 -1.12
N TYR A 49 -4.22 15.69 -0.46
CA TYR A 49 -4.35 15.74 0.98
C TYR A 49 -3.67 14.56 1.66
N VAL A 50 -2.91 14.81 2.73
CA VAL A 50 -2.28 13.75 3.54
C VAL A 50 -3.27 13.29 4.61
N ALA A 51 -3.93 12.17 4.36
CA ALA A 51 -4.94 11.59 5.25
C ALA A 51 -4.32 10.93 6.48
N ASN A 52 -3.13 10.34 6.37
CA ASN A 52 -2.39 9.76 7.49
C ASN A 52 -0.89 9.97 7.31
N ARG A 53 -0.18 10.29 8.40
CA ARG A 53 1.27 10.54 8.41
C ARG A 53 2.09 9.43 9.07
N VAL A 54 1.43 8.45 9.67
CA VAL A 54 2.05 7.40 10.50
C VAL A 54 1.53 6.01 10.13
N SER A 55 1.20 5.80 8.86
CA SER A 55 0.77 4.47 8.41
C SER A 55 1.96 3.53 8.35
N ASP A 56 1.78 2.32 8.85
CA ASP A 56 2.71 1.22 8.63
C ASP A 56 2.37 0.49 7.33
N LYS A 57 3.35 0.41 6.43
CA LYS A 57 3.20 -0.23 5.13
C LYS A 57 3.88 -1.59 5.05
N ILE A 58 4.64 -1.98 6.07
CA ILE A 58 5.34 -3.26 6.14
C ILE A 58 4.55 -4.18 7.06
N ALA A 59 3.89 -5.18 6.48
CA ALA A 59 3.08 -6.12 7.23
C ALA A 59 3.86 -7.42 7.46
N GLN A 60 3.94 -7.88 8.70
CA GLN A 60 4.52 -9.18 9.06
C GLN A 60 3.56 -10.32 8.69
N MET A 61 4.02 -11.24 7.84
CA MET A 61 3.22 -12.36 7.32
C MET A 61 3.44 -13.63 8.14
N SER A 62 4.70 -13.92 8.47
CA SER A 62 5.14 -15.00 9.35
C SER A 62 6.40 -14.55 10.10
N ASP A 63 7.07 -15.46 10.83
CA ASP A 63 8.27 -15.14 11.62
C ASP A 63 9.42 -14.56 10.76
N HIS A 64 9.52 -14.97 9.49
CA HIS A 64 10.60 -14.58 8.58
C HIS A 64 10.12 -14.01 7.24
N ILE A 65 8.82 -13.76 7.07
CA ILE A 65 8.24 -13.23 5.82
C ILE A 65 7.49 -11.94 6.12
N PHE A 66 7.78 -10.91 5.33
CA PHE A 66 7.17 -9.58 5.41
C PHE A 66 6.72 -9.13 4.03
N ALA A 67 5.62 -8.38 3.98
CA ALA A 67 5.07 -7.82 2.75
C ALA A 67 5.02 -6.29 2.82
N CYS A 68 5.58 -5.62 1.82
CA CYS A 68 5.46 -4.18 1.66
C CYS A 68 4.22 -3.85 0.81
N ARG A 69 3.39 -2.91 1.27
CA ARG A 69 2.12 -2.56 0.62
C ARG A 69 2.21 -1.19 -0.06
N SER A 70 1.84 -1.14 -1.34
CA SER A 70 1.75 0.11 -2.12
C SER A 70 0.60 0.05 -3.12
N GLY A 71 0.02 1.20 -3.44
CA GLY A 71 -1.18 1.29 -4.29
C GLY A 71 -2.44 1.48 -3.45
N SER A 72 -3.55 0.86 -3.86
CA SER A 72 -4.81 0.89 -3.13
C SER A 72 -4.66 0.25 -1.75
N ALA A 73 -4.92 1.04 -0.70
CA ALA A 73 -4.75 0.58 0.68
C ALA A 73 -5.71 -0.56 1.02
N ALA A 74 -6.96 -0.49 0.53
CA ALA A 74 -7.97 -1.52 0.79
C ALA A 74 -7.61 -2.86 0.12
N ASP A 75 -7.21 -2.80 -1.16
CA ASP A 75 -6.91 -4.02 -1.92
C ASP A 75 -5.68 -4.73 -1.35
N THR A 76 -4.62 -3.97 -1.08
CA THR A 76 -3.39 -4.55 -0.52
C THR A 76 -3.60 -5.06 0.90
N GLN A 77 -4.44 -4.44 1.73
CA GLN A 77 -4.82 -4.97 3.05
C GLN A 77 -5.55 -6.30 2.93
N ALA A 78 -6.62 -6.35 2.13
CA ALA A 78 -7.42 -7.56 1.97
C ALA A 78 -6.59 -8.75 1.45
N LEU A 79 -5.74 -8.52 0.45
CA LEU A 79 -4.86 -9.56 -0.09
C LEU A 79 -3.82 -10.02 0.93
N THR A 80 -3.21 -9.08 1.65
CA THR A 80 -2.21 -9.37 2.68
C THR A 80 -2.81 -10.23 3.80
N ASP A 81 -4.00 -9.86 4.29
CA ASP A 81 -4.68 -10.57 5.37
C ASP A 81 -5.11 -11.97 4.93
N TYR A 82 -5.60 -12.11 3.70
CA TYR A 82 -5.96 -13.40 3.11
C TYR A 82 -4.74 -14.33 3.02
N VAL A 83 -3.63 -13.86 2.45
CA VAL A 83 -2.40 -14.67 2.33
C VAL A 83 -1.86 -15.04 3.71
N LYS A 84 -1.85 -14.09 4.66
CA LYS A 84 -1.43 -14.34 6.03
C LYS A 84 -2.26 -15.43 6.70
N PHE A 85 -3.58 -15.42 6.52
CA PHE A 85 -4.48 -16.45 7.05
C PHE A 85 -4.15 -17.85 6.53
N TYR A 86 -3.80 -18.00 5.25
CA TYR A 86 -3.39 -19.29 4.70
C TYR A 86 -1.99 -19.71 5.15
N LEU A 87 -1.04 -18.77 5.24
CA LEU A 87 0.32 -19.05 5.75
C LEU A 87 0.27 -19.60 7.19
N GLN A 88 -0.58 -19.03 8.03
CA GLN A 88 -0.78 -19.48 9.43
C GLN A 88 -1.37 -20.89 9.57
N GLN A 89 -1.99 -21.44 8.53
CA GLN A 89 -2.48 -22.83 8.55
C GLN A 89 -1.42 -23.84 8.11
N LEU A 90 -0.38 -23.38 7.43
CA LEU A 90 0.69 -24.21 6.88
C LEU A 90 1.95 -24.22 7.76
N THR A 91 2.00 -23.36 8.78
CA THR A 91 3.13 -23.20 9.71
C THR A 91 2.65 -23.58 11.10
#